data_AF-A0A3B8MC95-F1
#
_entry.id   AF-A0A3B8MC95-F1
#
_cell.length_a   1.000
_cell.length_b   1.000
_cell.length_c   1.000
_cell.angle_alpha   90.00
_cell.angle_beta   90.00
_cell.angle_gamma   90.00
#
_symmetry.space_group_name_H-M   'P 1'
#
loop_
_entity.id
_entity.type
_entity.pdbx_description
1 polymer ?
#
loop_
_entity_poly.entity_id
_entity_poly.type
_entity_poly.pdbx_seq_one_letter_code
_entity_poly.pdbx_strand_id
1 'polypeptide(L)'
;RGIGWFIPSGRTAKIGVALPRGWSRHLKPVLNRLVREYECEGAVFQNAVLGATGGLVPIDRRPLADRDLGLVVAGDARGGLGVDGAGIANAILSGELAGVTADRYASTEDAAVIGSYPDELDRWLNYDEENNQNQERAPRSFPRWVEQTRQFFDRQPTHSVTETEP
;
A
#
# COMPACT_ATOMS: atom_id res chain seq x y z
N ARG A 1 3.19 -15.20 5.88
CA ARG A 1 2.69 -15.76 4.61
C ARG A 1 3.12 -14.80 3.49
N GLY A 2 3.33 -15.28 2.27
CA GLY A 2 3.58 -14.42 1.12
C GLY A 2 2.27 -13.96 0.48
N ILE A 3 2.34 -12.90 -0.33
CA ILE A 3 1.22 -12.42 -1.16
C ILE A 3 1.69 -12.30 -2.61
N GLY A 4 0.80 -12.51 -3.56
CA GLY A 4 1.01 -12.27 -4.99
C GLY A 4 -0.10 -11.39 -5.53
N TRP A 5 0.19 -10.62 -6.58
CA TRP A 5 -0.79 -9.76 -7.22
C TRP A 5 -0.63 -9.75 -8.74
N PHE A 6 -1.74 -9.49 -9.41
CA PHE A 6 -1.85 -9.26 -10.84
C PHE A 6 -2.75 -8.05 -11.07
N ILE A 7 -2.18 -6.95 -11.56
CA ILE A 7 -2.90 -5.69 -11.77
C ILE A 7 -2.89 -5.37 -13.26
N PRO A 8 -4.01 -5.56 -13.99
CA PRO A 8 -4.15 -5.15 -15.38
C PRO A 8 -3.94 -3.64 -15.55
N SER A 9 -3.30 -3.23 -16.63
CA SER A 9 -3.01 -1.84 -16.98
C SER A 9 -3.01 -1.67 -18.50
N GLY A 10 -4.21 -1.62 -19.08
CA GLY A 10 -4.39 -1.56 -20.54
C GLY A 10 -3.83 -2.81 -21.22
N ARG A 11 -2.82 -2.61 -22.08
CA ARG A 11 -2.12 -3.70 -22.81
C ARG A 11 -1.00 -4.37 -22.01
N THR A 12 -0.84 -4.01 -20.73
CA THR A 12 0.21 -4.51 -19.84
C THR A 12 -0.40 -4.95 -18.53
N ALA A 13 0.36 -5.66 -17.70
CA ALA A 13 -0.03 -5.99 -16.34
C ALA A 13 1.18 -5.86 -15.41
N LYS A 14 0.94 -5.44 -14.16
CA LYS A 14 1.95 -5.50 -13.10
C LYS A 14 1.73 -6.79 -12.32
N ILE A 15 2.70 -7.68 -12.38
CA ILE A 15 2.70 -8.95 -11.66
C ILE A 15 3.76 -8.85 -10.59
N GLY A 16 3.43 -9.22 -9.36
CA GLY A 16 4.40 -9.16 -8.28
C GLY A 16 4.08 -10.08 -7.13
N VAL A 17 5.07 -10.23 -6.26
CA VAL A 17 5.00 -11.04 -5.06
C VAL A 17 5.72 -10.33 -3.93
N ALA A 18 5.23 -10.48 -2.71
CA ALA A 18 5.91 -10.06 -1.50
C ALA A 18 6.06 -11.26 -0.56
N LEU A 19 7.27 -11.39 0.01
CA LEU A 19 7.62 -12.44 0.95
C LEU A 19 8.20 -11.82 2.21
N PRO A 20 8.03 -12.46 3.38
CA PRO A 20 8.75 -12.07 4.59
C PRO A 20 10.27 -12.01 4.33
N ARG A 21 10.97 -11.08 4.99
CA ARG A 21 12.39 -10.81 4.74
C ARG A 21 13.29 -12.05 4.81
N GLY A 22 13.01 -12.97 5.73
CA GLY A 22 13.76 -14.24 5.87
C GLY A 22 13.64 -15.19 4.66
N TRP A 23 12.70 -14.92 3.76
CA TRP A 23 12.41 -15.72 2.56
C TRP A 23 12.78 -14.97 1.27
N SER A 24 13.43 -13.81 1.37
CA SER A 24 13.77 -12.92 0.25
C SER A 24 14.51 -13.61 -0.91
N ARG A 25 15.37 -14.60 -0.61
CA ARG A 25 16.05 -15.42 -1.65
C ARG A 25 15.10 -16.15 -2.60
N HIS A 26 13.85 -16.36 -2.19
CA HIS A 26 12.82 -17.04 -2.98
C HIS A 26 11.96 -16.08 -3.81
N LEU A 27 12.14 -14.76 -3.71
CA LEU A 27 11.31 -13.77 -4.42
C LEU A 27 11.30 -14.00 -5.95
N LYS A 28 12.49 -14.06 -6.56
CA LYS A 28 12.59 -14.21 -8.03
C LYS A 28 12.08 -15.58 -8.52
N PRO A 29 12.41 -16.72 -7.88
CA PRO A 29 11.82 -18.00 -8.24
C PRO A 29 10.28 -18.02 -8.14
N VAL A 30 9.71 -17.49 -7.05
CA VAL A 30 8.27 -17.47 -6.85
C VAL A 30 7.59 -16.54 -7.86
N LEU A 31 8.15 -15.35 -8.12
CA LEU A 31 7.64 -14.45 -9.14
C LEU A 31 7.65 -15.08 -10.53
N ASN A 32 8.77 -15.71 -10.92
CA ASN A 32 8.88 -16.35 -12.23
C ASN A 32 7.88 -17.50 -12.38
N ARG A 33 7.62 -18.25 -11.30
CA ARG A 33 6.58 -19.28 -11.31
C ARG A 33 5.19 -18.68 -11.52
N LEU A 34 4.84 -17.62 -10.80
CA LEU A 34 3.56 -16.94 -10.94
C LEU A 34 3.37 -16.35 -12.35
N VAL A 35 4.41 -15.75 -12.93
CA VAL A 35 4.37 -15.26 -14.31
C VAL A 35 4.11 -16.40 -15.30
N ARG A 36 4.78 -17.56 -15.13
CA ARG A 36 4.56 -18.74 -15.99
C ARG A 36 3.14 -19.28 -15.87
N GLU A 37 2.55 -19.26 -14.68
CA GLU A 37 1.15 -19.65 -14.47
C GLU A 37 0.23 -18.76 -15.33
N TYR A 38 0.41 -17.43 -15.29
CA TYR A 38 -0.36 -16.50 -16.14
C TYR A 38 -0.05 -16.61 -17.65
N GLU A 39 1.18 -16.97 -18.03
CA GLU A 39 1.54 -17.25 -19.43
C GLU A 39 0.82 -18.52 -19.94
N CYS A 40 0.78 -19.58 -19.14
CA CYS A 40 0.08 -20.82 -19.47
C CYS A 40 -1.44 -20.63 -19.59
N GLU A 41 -2.01 -19.75 -18.77
CA GLU A 41 -3.43 -19.39 -18.81
C GLU A 41 -3.77 -18.45 -19.98
N GLY A 42 -2.77 -17.95 -20.72
CA GLY A 42 -2.96 -16.96 -21.79
C GLY A 42 -3.36 -15.57 -21.28
N ALA A 43 -3.25 -15.30 -19.97
CA ALA A 43 -3.54 -14.00 -19.38
C ALA A 43 -2.46 -12.95 -19.72
N VAL A 44 -1.24 -13.39 -19.99
CA VAL A 44 -0.14 -12.56 -20.51
C VAL A 44 0.60 -13.27 -21.64
N PHE A 45 1.23 -12.48 -22.52
CA PHE A 45 2.05 -13.02 -23.60
C PHE A 45 3.32 -13.67 -23.06
N GLN A 46 3.70 -14.79 -23.66
CA GLN A 46 4.96 -15.47 -23.36
C GLN A 46 6.17 -14.59 -23.66
N ASN A 47 7.17 -14.62 -22.79
CA ASN A 47 8.44 -13.90 -22.95
C ASN A 47 8.28 -12.37 -23.13
N ALA A 48 7.19 -11.79 -22.62
CA ALA A 48 6.85 -10.37 -22.82
C ALA A 48 7.10 -9.49 -21.57
N VAL A 49 8.13 -9.79 -20.79
CA VAL A 49 8.49 -9.00 -19.61
C VAL A 49 9.07 -7.65 -20.06
N LEU A 50 8.34 -6.56 -19.77
CA LEU A 50 8.76 -5.19 -20.11
C LEU A 50 9.80 -4.61 -19.14
N GLY A 51 9.82 -5.09 -17.91
CA GLY A 51 10.72 -4.62 -16.86
C GLY A 51 10.45 -5.31 -15.53
N ALA A 52 11.39 -5.20 -14.59
CA ALA A 52 11.24 -5.73 -13.25
C ALA A 52 11.86 -4.78 -12.23
N THR A 53 11.15 -4.58 -11.11
CA THR A 53 11.63 -3.78 -9.97
C THR A 53 11.36 -4.55 -8.69
N GLY A 54 11.99 -4.12 -7.59
CA GLY A 54 11.77 -4.69 -6.27
C GLY A 54 12.23 -3.71 -5.20
N GLY A 55 11.71 -3.87 -3.99
CA GLY A 55 12.01 -2.99 -2.88
C GLY A 55 11.61 -3.60 -1.54
N LEU A 56 12.01 -2.94 -0.47
CA LEU A 56 11.57 -3.27 0.87
C LEU A 56 10.24 -2.57 1.14
N VAL A 57 9.29 -3.31 1.72
CA VAL A 57 8.03 -2.76 2.22
C VAL A 57 8.06 -2.87 3.74
N PRO A 58 8.10 -1.75 4.48
CA PRO A 58 8.15 -1.79 5.93
C PRO A 58 6.78 -2.15 6.52
N ILE A 59 6.79 -3.08 7.46
CA ILE A 59 5.59 -3.63 8.10
C ILE A 59 5.55 -3.25 9.59
N ASP A 60 6.71 -3.04 10.18
CA ASP A 60 6.91 -2.55 11.54
C ASP A 60 6.63 -1.04 11.62
N ARG A 61 6.03 -0.59 12.72
CA ARG A 61 5.88 0.84 13.05
C ARG A 61 7.17 1.35 13.70
N ARG A 62 7.56 2.59 13.38
CA ARG A 62 8.73 3.29 13.95
C ARG A 62 8.28 4.56 14.69
N PRO A 63 9.15 5.15 15.54
CA PRO A 63 8.87 6.47 16.13
C PRO A 63 8.51 7.47 15.03
N LEU A 64 7.38 8.17 15.22
CA LEU A 64 6.80 9.05 14.21
C LEU A 64 7.18 10.52 14.41
N ALA A 65 7.67 10.89 15.59
CA ALA A 65 8.03 12.26 15.94
C ALA A 65 9.08 12.30 17.05
N ASP A 66 9.84 13.39 17.10
CA ASP A 66 10.76 13.73 18.18
C ASP A 66 10.65 15.24 18.47
N ARG A 67 10.19 15.58 19.68
CA ARG A 67 9.91 16.96 20.08
C ARG A 67 11.19 17.78 20.25
N ASP A 68 12.24 17.16 20.78
CA ASP A 68 13.51 17.85 21.08
C ASP A 68 14.24 18.18 19.78
N LEU A 69 14.01 17.38 18.73
CA LEU A 69 14.56 17.58 17.40
C LEU A 69 13.66 18.37 16.45
N GLY A 70 12.42 18.69 16.83
CA GLY A 70 11.44 19.29 15.93
C GLY A 70 11.12 18.40 14.71
N LEU A 71 11.17 17.08 14.87
CA LEU A 71 11.12 16.10 13.79
C LEU A 71 9.78 15.38 13.72
N VAL A 72 9.26 15.20 12.51
CA VAL A 72 8.16 14.28 12.19
C VAL A 72 8.53 13.39 11.01
N VAL A 73 7.98 12.17 10.95
CA VAL A 73 8.31 11.15 9.94
C VAL A 73 7.07 10.72 9.18
N ALA A 74 7.11 10.85 7.86
CA ALA A 74 6.03 10.48 6.94
C ALA A 74 6.45 9.37 5.95
N GLY A 75 5.47 8.78 5.25
CA GLY A 75 5.69 7.76 4.23
C GLY A 75 6.35 6.48 4.76
N ASP A 76 7.08 5.78 3.89
CA ASP A 76 7.71 4.50 4.23
C ASP A 76 8.71 4.60 5.39
N ALA A 77 9.31 5.78 5.62
CA ALA A 77 10.22 6.00 6.74
C ALA A 77 9.54 5.78 8.10
N ARG A 78 8.23 6.01 8.17
CA ARG A 78 7.39 5.79 9.36
C ARG A 78 7.14 4.30 9.63
N GLY A 79 7.20 3.48 8.57
CA GLY A 79 6.85 2.08 8.58
C GLY A 79 5.34 1.77 8.69
N GLY A 80 4.99 0.49 8.74
CA GLY A 80 3.61 0.02 8.93
C GLY A 80 2.63 0.40 7.81
N LEU A 81 3.10 0.55 6.56
CA LEU A 81 2.30 1.13 5.48
C LEU A 81 1.76 0.20 4.40
N GLY A 82 2.26 -1.02 4.25
CA GLY A 82 2.25 -1.59 2.90
C GLY A 82 1.86 -3.06 2.72
N VAL A 83 1.31 -3.76 3.72
CA VAL A 83 1.00 -5.18 3.51
C VAL A 83 -0.30 -5.38 2.73
N ASP A 84 -1.25 -4.45 2.85
CA ASP A 84 -2.58 -4.48 2.22
C ASP A 84 -2.68 -3.64 0.93
N GLY A 85 -1.56 -3.08 0.46
CA GLY A 85 -1.52 -2.24 -0.74
C GLY A 85 -1.87 -0.75 -0.52
N ALA A 86 -2.12 -0.31 0.72
CA ALA A 86 -2.48 1.09 1.01
C ALA A 86 -1.29 2.07 1.14
N GLY A 87 -0.06 1.62 0.90
CA GLY A 87 1.16 2.38 1.23
C GLY A 87 1.28 3.75 0.56
N ILE A 88 0.88 3.87 -0.70
CA ILE A 88 0.91 5.15 -1.42
C ILE A 88 -0.02 6.18 -0.77
N ALA A 89 -1.27 5.79 -0.49
CA ALA A 89 -2.22 6.75 0.06
C ALA A 89 -1.89 7.12 1.51
N ASN A 90 -1.43 6.16 2.30
CA ASN A 90 -0.95 6.45 3.64
C ASN A 90 0.31 7.35 3.64
N ALA A 91 1.19 7.22 2.64
CA ALA A 91 2.32 8.12 2.46
C ALA A 91 1.89 9.55 2.14
N ILE A 92 0.86 9.71 1.31
CA ILE A 92 0.25 11.02 1.01
C ILE A 92 -0.33 11.64 2.28
N LEU A 93 -1.19 10.91 3.00
CA LEU A 93 -1.84 11.41 4.22
C LEU A 93 -0.84 11.81 5.31
N SER A 94 0.13 10.94 5.57
CA SER A 94 1.18 11.24 6.55
C SER A 94 2.05 12.43 6.13
N GLY A 95 2.33 12.60 4.84
CA GLY A 95 3.06 13.75 4.30
C GLY A 95 2.28 15.06 4.42
N GLU A 96 0.98 15.04 4.13
CA GLU A 96 0.10 16.21 4.27
C GLU A 96 0.03 16.67 5.73
N LEU A 97 -0.23 15.74 6.66
CA LEU A 97 -0.26 16.06 8.08
C LEU A 97 1.11 16.53 8.59
N ALA A 98 2.21 15.96 8.08
CA ALA A 98 3.55 16.38 8.46
C ALA A 98 3.81 17.84 8.04
N GLY A 99 3.36 18.23 6.84
CA GLY A 99 3.42 19.61 6.37
C GLY A 99 2.63 20.57 7.26
N VAL A 100 1.38 20.22 7.60
CA VAL A 100 0.55 21.02 8.51
C VAL A 100 1.19 21.14 9.90
N THR A 101 1.77 20.06 10.40
CA THR A 101 2.44 20.04 11.71
C THR A 101 3.68 20.93 11.69
N ALA A 102 4.49 20.87 10.63
CA ALA A 102 5.67 21.70 10.47
C ALA A 102 5.32 23.19 10.39
N ASP A 103 4.26 23.56 9.64
CA ASP A 103 3.77 24.94 9.56
C ASP A 103 3.29 25.47 10.92
N ARG A 104 2.51 24.67 11.65
CA ARG A 104 2.07 25.01 13.02
C ARG A 104 3.26 25.19 13.96
N TYR A 105 4.22 24.26 13.94
CA TYR A 105 5.41 24.34 14.79
C TYR A 105 6.25 25.59 14.47
N ALA A 106 6.45 25.90 13.19
CA ALA A 106 7.17 27.10 12.77
C ALA A 106 6.45 28.40 13.16
N SER A 107 5.12 28.36 13.27
CA SER A 107 4.31 29.54 13.62
C SER A 107 4.17 29.78 15.12
N THR A 108 4.18 28.71 15.93
CA THR A 108 3.96 28.81 17.39
C THR A 108 5.22 28.60 18.22
N GLU A 109 6.26 28.01 17.65
CA GLU A 109 7.45 27.50 18.34
C GLU A 109 7.10 26.50 19.48
N ASP A 110 5.90 25.92 19.46
CA ASP A 110 5.42 25.00 20.48
C ASP A 110 5.74 23.54 20.13
N ALA A 111 6.73 22.97 20.81
CA ALA A 111 7.14 21.58 20.64
C ALA A 111 6.02 20.56 20.96
N ALA A 112 4.95 20.96 21.66
CA ALA A 112 3.78 20.12 21.85
C ALA A 112 3.09 19.75 20.53
N VAL A 113 3.16 20.62 19.51
CA VAL A 113 2.62 20.38 18.16
C VAL A 113 3.30 19.20 17.48
N ILE A 114 4.63 19.08 17.58
CA ILE A 114 5.37 17.91 17.09
C ILE A 114 4.90 16.65 17.84
N GLY A 115 4.63 16.82 19.12
CA GLY A 115 4.12 15.77 19.99
C GLY A 115 2.73 15.23 19.67
N SER A 116 1.87 16.00 18.98
CA SER A 116 0.51 15.59 18.63
C SER A 116 0.43 14.85 17.30
N TYR A 117 1.48 14.93 16.46
CA TYR A 117 1.53 14.30 15.14
C TYR A 117 1.16 12.81 15.13
N PRO A 118 1.68 11.95 16.04
CA PRO A 118 1.35 10.53 16.02
C PRO A 118 -0.16 10.26 16.22
N ASP A 119 -0.78 10.94 17.19
CA ASP A 119 -2.20 10.77 17.53
C ASP A 119 -3.13 11.40 16.48
N GLU A 120 -2.72 12.50 15.84
CA GLU A 120 -3.42 13.06 14.68
C GLU A 120 -3.35 12.12 13.48
N LEU A 121 -2.19 11.52 13.22
CA LEU A 121 -2.01 10.60 12.10
C LEU A 121 -2.82 9.32 12.27
N ASP A 122 -2.79 8.72 13.47
CA ASP A 122 -3.59 7.52 13.74
C ASP A 122 -5.09 7.82 13.56
N ARG A 123 -5.57 9.00 13.95
CA ARG A 123 -6.95 9.42 13.68
C ARG A 123 -7.23 9.56 12.18
N TRP A 124 -6.32 10.13 11.39
CA TRP A 124 -6.50 10.27 9.94
C TRP A 124 -6.56 8.93 9.23
N LEU A 125 -5.76 7.96 9.67
CA LEU A 125 -5.68 6.64 9.08
C LEU A 125 -6.82 5.71 9.52
N ASN A 126 -7.31 5.87 10.75
CA ASN A 126 -8.41 5.07 11.31
C ASN A 126 -9.79 5.71 11.10
N TYR A 127 -9.88 6.88 10.44
CA TYR A 127 -11.11 7.65 10.28
C TYR A 127 -12.25 6.87 9.59
N ASP A 128 -11.94 5.81 8.84
CA ASP A 128 -12.92 4.93 8.21
C ASP A 128 -13.46 3.81 9.13
N GLU A 129 -12.72 3.38 10.16
CA GLU A 129 -13.21 2.33 11.09
C GLU A 129 -14.25 2.88 12.07
N GLU A 130 -14.07 4.12 12.55
CA GLU A 130 -15.00 4.77 13.49
C GLU A 130 -16.24 5.37 12.79
N ASN A 131 -16.12 5.89 11.56
CA ASN A 131 -17.26 6.46 10.82
C ASN A 131 -18.13 5.43 10.09
N ASN A 132 -17.78 4.15 10.10
CA ASN A 132 -18.71 3.11 9.66
C ASN A 132 -19.96 2.99 10.57
N GLN A 133 -20.00 3.74 11.69
CA GLN A 133 -21.20 3.94 12.52
C GLN A 133 -21.90 5.28 12.31
N ASN A 134 -21.27 6.28 11.67
CA ASN A 134 -21.87 7.60 11.44
C ASN A 134 -21.42 8.19 10.10
N GLN A 135 -22.22 7.94 9.06
CA GLN A 135 -22.06 8.56 7.74
C GLN A 135 -22.29 10.08 7.83
N GLU A 136 -21.22 10.87 7.92
CA GLU A 136 -21.12 12.20 7.29
C GLU A 136 -19.74 12.82 7.59
N ARG A 137 -18.97 13.14 6.52
CA ARG A 137 -17.70 13.92 6.49
C ARG A 137 -16.37 13.19 6.26
N ALA A 138 -16.33 12.08 5.53
CA ALA A 138 -15.10 11.72 4.80
C ALA A 138 -15.05 12.47 3.44
N PRO A 139 -13.90 13.02 3.00
CA PRO A 139 -13.76 13.48 1.62
C PRO A 139 -14.03 12.27 0.70
N ARG A 140 -15.05 12.42 -0.17
CA ARG A 140 -15.66 11.35 -0.99
C ARG A 140 -14.68 10.56 -1.87
N SER A 141 -13.43 10.98 -1.99
CA SER A 141 -12.40 10.38 -2.84
C SER A 141 -11.63 9.22 -2.18
N PHE A 142 -11.37 9.26 -0.87
CA PHE A 142 -10.48 8.29 -0.23
C PHE A 142 -11.14 6.92 0.00
N PRO A 143 -12.36 6.81 0.57
CA PRO A 143 -13.05 5.52 0.69
C PRO A 143 -13.28 4.88 -0.68
N ARG A 144 -13.58 5.70 -1.70
CA ARG A 144 -13.70 5.25 -3.09
C ARG A 144 -12.38 4.73 -3.64
N TRP A 145 -11.26 5.40 -3.36
CA TRP A 145 -9.94 4.99 -3.82
C TRP A 145 -9.48 3.69 -3.14
N VAL A 146 -9.67 3.55 -1.83
CA VAL A 146 -9.36 2.31 -1.07
C VAL A 146 -10.22 1.15 -1.56
N GLU A 147 -11.53 1.36 -1.73
CA GLU A 147 -12.46 0.35 -2.25
C GLU A 147 -12.11 -0.06 -3.69
N GLN A 148 -11.85 0.91 -4.57
CA GLN A 148 -11.39 0.63 -5.94
C GLN A 148 -10.07 -0.15 -5.94
N THR A 149 -9.15 0.20 -5.04
CA THR A 149 -7.85 -0.45 -4.91
C THR A 149 -7.99 -1.89 -4.39
N ARG A 150 -8.84 -2.11 -3.38
CA ARG A 150 -9.18 -3.46 -2.87
C ARG A 150 -9.78 -4.35 -3.95
N GLN A 151 -10.68 -3.84 -4.78
CA GLN A 151 -11.26 -4.58 -5.90
C GLN A 151 -10.21 -5.06 -6.92
N PHE A 152 -9.10 -4.33 -7.08
CA PHE A 152 -7.99 -4.80 -7.92
C PHE A 152 -7.18 -5.94 -7.27
N PHE A 153 -7.12 -5.99 -5.93
CA PHE A 153 -6.36 -6.99 -5.18
C PHE A 153 -7.17 -8.25 -4.81
N ASP A 154 -8.49 -8.13 -4.64
CA ASP A 154 -9.40 -9.24 -4.32
C ASP A 154 -9.87 -10.05 -5.54
N ARG A 155 -9.48 -9.64 -6.75
CA ARG A 155 -9.86 -10.37 -7.98
C ARG A 155 -9.12 -11.70 -8.06
N GLN A 156 -9.78 -12.77 -7.59
CA GLN A 156 -9.43 -14.15 -7.92
C GLN A 156 -9.71 -14.39 -9.41
N PRO A 157 -8.84 -15.09 -10.15
CA PRO A 157 -9.15 -15.50 -11.52
C PRO A 157 -10.36 -16.45 -11.50
N THR A 158 -11.52 -15.95 -11.91
CA THR A 158 -12.75 -16.73 -12.06
C THR A 158 -12.90 -17.12 -13.52
N HIS A 159 -12.21 -18.17 -13.96
CA HIS A 159 -12.68 -18.92 -15.14
C HIS A 159 -12.46 -20.41 -14.92
N SER A 160 -13.57 -21.09 -14.63
CA SER A 160 -13.73 -22.52 -14.87
C SER A 160 -13.53 -22.79 -16.35
N VAL A 161 -12.51 -23.57 -16.68
CA VAL A 161 -12.35 -24.18 -18.00
C VAL A 161 -13.61 -25.01 -18.27
N THR A 162 -14.48 -24.53 -19.15
CA THR A 162 -15.46 -25.41 -19.78
C THR A 162 -14.68 -26.35 -20.69
N GLU A 163 -14.59 -27.61 -20.27
CA GLU A 163 -14.27 -28.73 -21.14
C GLU A 163 -15.22 -28.69 -22.35
N THR A 164 -14.67 -28.36 -23.51
CA THR A 164 -15.27 -28.76 -24.78
C THR A 164 -14.32 -29.79 -25.38
N GLU A 165 -14.61 -31.06 -25.09
CA GLU A 165 -14.34 -32.17 -25.99
C GLU A 165 -15.60 -32.45 -26.82
N PRO A 166 -15.51 -33.14 -27.98
CA PRO A 166 -14.38 -33.95 -28.46
C PRO A 166 -13.67 -33.41 -29.71
#